data_AF-A0A166DI87-F1
#
_entry.id   AF-A0A166DI87-F1
#
_cell.length_a   1.000
_cell.length_b   1.000
_cell.length_c   1.000
_cell.angle_alpha   90.00
_cell.angle_beta   90.00
_cell.angle_gamma   90.00
#
_symmetry.space_group_name_H-M   'P 1'
#
loop_
_entity.id
_entity.type
_entity.pdbx_description
1 polymer ?
#
loop_
_entity_poly.entity_id
_entity_poly.type
_entity_poly.pdbx_seq_one_letter_code
_entity_poly.pdbx_strand_id
1 'polypeptide(L)'
;STGSVFHCIADNSTAQAVLPILRANCGFNTDALSAVSFAYTGTNVSDPSPVDAVQYFRASSAVLTLEGYNNTAELSPAPHLSDFIPLPMDTDTTLLACLNTTIGASILLVD
;
A
#
# COMPACT_ATOMS: atom_id res chain seq x y z
N SER A 1 -7.68 18.88 5.17
CA SER A 1 -6.91 17.75 4.63
C SER A 1 -7.22 16.56 5.50
N THR A 2 -8.06 15.65 5.01
CA THR A 2 -8.23 14.31 5.56
C THR A 2 -6.98 13.53 5.15
N GLY A 3 -6.18 13.07 6.12
CA GLY A 3 -4.96 12.33 5.81
C GLY A 3 -5.28 11.04 5.04
N SER A 4 -4.49 10.72 4.01
CA SER A 4 -4.59 9.42 3.34
C SER A 4 -3.90 8.36 4.20
N VAL A 5 -4.59 7.24 4.43
CA VAL A 5 -4.03 6.08 5.14
C VAL A 5 -3.71 5.01 4.12
N PHE A 6 -2.44 4.61 4.07
CA PHE A 6 -1.97 3.57 3.17
C PHE A 6 -1.51 2.36 3.99
N HIS A 7 -1.85 1.16 3.53
CA HIS A 7 -1.33 -0.08 4.12
C HIS A 7 -0.43 -0.78 3.11
N CYS A 8 0.75 -1.20 3.57
CA CYS A 8 1.65 -2.04 2.80
C CYS A 8 1.59 -3.45 3.39
N ILE A 9 1.10 -4.41 2.61
CA ILE A 9 1.07 -5.82 2.98
C ILE A 9 2.14 -6.54 2.17
N ALA A 10 2.99 -7.30 2.85
CA ALA A 10 4.03 -8.14 2.27
C ALA A 10 4.32 -9.33 3.20
N ASP A 11 5.19 -10.24 2.79
CA ASP A 11 5.75 -11.24 3.69
C ASP A 11 6.54 -10.57 4.85
N ASN A 12 6.78 -11.32 5.92
CA ASN A 12 7.36 -10.79 7.15
C ASN A 12 8.74 -10.16 6.95
N SER A 13 9.62 -10.81 6.18
CA SER A 13 10.97 -10.33 5.87
C SER A 13 10.92 -9.04 5.06
N THR A 14 10.10 -9.01 4.00
CA THR A 14 9.95 -7.82 3.15
C THR A 14 9.37 -6.64 3.93
N ALA A 15 8.33 -6.87 4.75
CA ALA A 15 7.72 -5.82 5.55
C ALA A 15 8.72 -5.22 6.56
N GLN A 16 9.56 -6.05 7.19
CA GLN A 16 10.60 -5.57 8.11
C GLN A 16 11.72 -4.82 7.40
N ALA A 17 12.12 -5.23 6.19
CA ALA A 17 13.17 -4.58 5.41
C ALA A 17 12.73 -3.22 4.85
N VAL A 18 11.48 -3.10 4.40
CA VAL A 18 10.96 -1.90 3.74
C VAL A 18 10.61 -0.79 4.74
N LEU A 19 10.14 -1.13 5.94
CA LEU A 19 9.72 -0.15 6.96
C LEU A 19 10.77 0.94 7.30
N PRO A 20 12.06 0.60 7.58
CA PRO A 20 13.07 1.63 7.85
C PRO A 20 13.42 2.46 6.61
N ILE A 21 13.34 1.89 5.40
CA ILE A 21 13.61 2.60 4.15
C ILE A 21 12.51 3.63 3.89
N LEU A 22 11.26 3.26 4.14
CA LEU A 22 10.10 4.16 4.08
C LEU A 22 10.25 5.33 5.07
N ARG A 23 10.68 5.09 6.31
CA ARG A 23 10.97 6.17 7.28
C ARG A 23 12.03 7.15 6.77
N ALA A 24 13.10 6.64 6.19
CA ALA A 24 14.21 7.47 5.73
C ALA A 24 13.86 8.30 4.48
N ASN A 25 13.05 7.75 3.57
CA ASN A 25 12.81 8.37 2.25
C ASN A 25 11.51 9.18 2.16
N CYS A 26 10.46 8.78 2.89
CA CYS A 26 9.14 9.44 2.80
C CYS A 26 8.86 10.41 3.95
N GLY A 27 9.82 10.65 4.85
CA GLY A 27 9.76 11.75 5.80
C GLY A 27 8.57 11.69 6.76
N PHE A 28 8.14 10.48 7.13
CA PHE A 28 7.06 10.30 8.10
C PHE A 28 7.43 10.99 9.42
N ASN A 29 6.56 11.86 9.93
CA ASN A 29 6.60 12.19 11.36
C ASN A 29 6.39 10.88 12.14
N THR A 30 6.97 10.76 13.33
CA THR A 30 6.94 9.53 14.13
C THR A 30 5.55 8.95 14.38
N ASP A 31 4.49 9.76 14.27
CA ASP A 31 3.09 9.37 14.44
C ASP A 31 2.38 8.96 13.13
N ALA A 32 2.99 9.17 11.96
CA ALA A 32 2.36 8.97 10.65
C ALA A 32 2.65 7.58 10.03
N LEU A 33 3.50 6.77 10.66
CA LEU A 33 3.86 5.43 10.20
C LEU A 33 3.79 4.46 11.37
N SER A 34 3.32 3.23 11.13
CA SER A 34 3.32 2.18 12.13
C SER A 34 4.71 2.00 12.76
N ALA A 35 4.74 1.87 14.08
CA ALA A 35 5.98 1.68 14.84
C ALA A 35 6.69 0.37 14.45
N VAL A 36 5.88 -0.67 14.16
CA VAL A 36 6.28 -2.04 13.84
C VAL A 36 5.28 -2.64 12.86
N SER A 37 5.74 -3.56 12.02
CA SER A 37 4.85 -4.40 11.21
C SER A 37 4.12 -5.41 12.11
N PHE A 38 2.89 -5.76 11.73
CA PHE A 38 2.08 -6.75 12.41
C PHE A 38 1.48 -7.73 11.41
N ALA A 39 1.05 -8.90 11.88
CA ALA A 39 0.48 -9.92 11.03
C ALA A 39 -0.91 -9.48 10.52
N TYR A 40 -1.10 -9.53 9.21
CA TYR A 40 -2.42 -9.34 8.61
C TYR A 40 -3.30 -10.57 8.89
N THR A 41 -4.48 -10.32 9.47
CA THR A 41 -5.45 -11.37 9.83
C THR A 41 -6.71 -11.38 8.96
N GLY A 42 -7.00 -10.26 8.28
CA GLY A 42 -8.25 -10.07 7.53
C GLY A 42 -9.50 -9.99 8.41
N THR A 43 -9.33 -9.80 9.72
CA THR A 43 -10.43 -9.80 10.70
C THR A 43 -10.62 -8.48 11.41
N ASN A 44 -9.63 -7.57 11.37
CA ASN A 44 -9.78 -6.25 11.98
C ASN A 44 -10.59 -5.36 11.04
N VAL A 45 -11.35 -4.41 11.61
CA VAL A 45 -12.13 -3.43 10.83
C VAL A 45 -11.24 -2.54 9.95
N SER A 46 -9.97 -2.36 10.34
CA SER A 46 -8.97 -1.59 9.60
C SER A 46 -8.09 -2.46 8.68
N ASP A 47 -8.31 -3.77 8.64
CA ASP A 47 -7.58 -4.65 7.72
C ASP A 47 -8.06 -4.31 6.29
N PRO A 48 -7.15 -4.01 5.34
CA PRO A 48 -7.56 -3.63 3.99
C PRO A 48 -8.15 -4.80 3.22
N SER A 49 -9.03 -4.47 2.28
CA SER A 49 -9.72 -5.37 1.35
C SER A 49 -9.03 -5.37 -0.01
N PRO A 50 -9.21 -6.41 -0.86
CA PRO A 50 -8.68 -6.42 -2.21
C PRO A 50 -9.12 -5.22 -3.07
N VAL A 51 -10.31 -4.66 -2.82
CA VAL A 51 -10.81 -3.48 -3.55
C VAL A 51 -10.06 -2.19 -3.18
N ASP A 52 -9.35 -2.18 -2.04
CA ASP A 52 -8.53 -1.07 -1.59
C ASP A 52 -7.14 -1.07 -2.27
N ALA A 53 -6.81 -2.08 -3.09
CA ALA A 53 -5.52 -2.23 -3.73
C ALA A 53 -5.26 -1.12 -4.76
N VAL A 54 -4.17 -0.38 -4.58
CA VAL A 54 -3.72 0.68 -5.51
C VAL A 54 -2.58 0.20 -6.39
N GLN A 55 -1.66 -0.60 -5.84
CA GLN A 55 -0.48 -1.08 -6.57
C GLN A 55 -0.02 -2.43 -6.02
N TYR A 56 0.17 -3.39 -6.92
CA TYR A 56 0.91 -4.63 -6.64
C TYR A 56 2.36 -4.47 -7.05
N PHE A 57 3.27 -4.95 -6.21
CA PHE A 57 4.70 -4.90 -6.46
C PHE A 57 5.24 -6.31 -6.74
N ARG A 58 6.16 -6.38 -7.70
CA ARG A 58 7.00 -7.56 -8.06
C ARG A 58 6.29 -8.91 -7.90
N ALA A 59 5.63 -9.36 -8.96
CA ALA A 59 4.89 -10.64 -8.96
C ALA A 59 3.88 -10.77 -7.79
N SER A 60 3.32 -9.64 -7.36
CA SER A 60 2.34 -9.55 -6.27
C SER A 60 2.85 -10.04 -4.92
N SER A 61 4.16 -9.93 -4.66
CA SER A 61 4.76 -10.27 -3.35
C SER A 61 4.49 -9.20 -2.28
N ALA A 62 4.11 -7.99 -2.71
CA ALA A 62 3.56 -6.97 -1.83
C ALA A 62 2.44 -6.19 -2.53
N VAL A 63 1.58 -5.59 -1.72
CA VAL A 63 0.49 -4.73 -2.18
C VAL A 63 0.44 -3.47 -1.32
N LEU A 64 0.23 -2.33 -1.99
CA LEU A 64 -0.12 -1.07 -1.36
C LEU A 64 -1.61 -0.84 -1.54
N THR A 65 -2.31 -0.63 -0.42
CA THR A 65 -3.74 -0.32 -0.39
C THR A 65 -3.97 1.08 0.15
N LEU A 66 -5.08 1.70 -0.25
CA LEU A 66 -5.53 3.01 0.24
C LEU A 66 -6.86 2.81 0.97
N GLU A 67 -6.93 3.23 2.23
CA GLU A 67 -8.15 3.09 3.03
C GLU A 67 -9.32 3.85 2.38
N GLY A 68 -10.43 3.15 2.15
CA GLY A 68 -11.63 3.70 1.52
C GLY A 68 -11.58 3.73 -0.01
N TYR A 69 -10.51 3.20 -0.63
CA TYR A 69 -10.48 3.00 -2.06
C TYR A 69 -11.37 1.80 -2.43
N ASN A 70 -12.44 2.03 -3.19
CA ASN A 70 -13.41 0.98 -3.50
C ASN A 70 -13.37 0.62 -4.99
N ASN A 71 -12.25 0.07 -5.45
CA ASN A 71 -12.09 -0.33 -6.84
C ASN A 71 -12.57 -1.77 -7.08
N THR A 72 -13.87 -1.93 -7.35
CA THR A 72 -14.49 -3.25 -7.55
C THR A 72 -14.00 -3.97 -8.81
N ALA A 73 -13.34 -3.27 -9.74
CA ALA A 73 -12.71 -3.89 -10.91
C ALA A 73 -11.67 -4.95 -10.53
N GLU A 74 -11.01 -4.81 -9.38
CA GLU A 74 -10.03 -5.78 -8.84
C GLU A 74 -10.63 -7.17 -8.57
N LEU A 75 -11.95 -7.27 -8.39
CA LEU A 75 -12.63 -8.54 -8.15
C LEU A 75 -13.00 -9.27 -9.44
N SER A 76 -12.85 -8.63 -10.60
CA SER A 76 -13.15 -9.24 -11.89
C SER A 76 -12.04 -10.20 -12.31
N PRO A 77 -12.35 -11.39 -12.84
CA PRO A 77 -11.36 -12.29 -13.40
C PRO A 77 -10.76 -11.78 -14.73
N ALA A 78 -11.42 -10.82 -15.38
CA ALA A 78 -10.98 -10.19 -16.63
C ALA A 78 -11.46 -8.73 -16.68
N PRO A 79 -10.88 -7.83 -15.86
CA PRO A 79 -11.28 -6.43 -15.83
C PRO A 79 -10.87 -5.71 -17.11
N HIS A 80 -11.74 -4.82 -17.62
CA HIS A 80 -11.37 -3.87 -18.65
C HIS A 80 -10.79 -2.62 -18.01
N LEU A 81 -9.89 -1.92 -18.73
CA LEU A 81 -9.30 -0.67 -18.24
C LEU A 81 -10.36 0.41 -17.90
N SER A 82 -11.51 0.38 -18.58
CA SER A 82 -12.64 1.26 -18.32
C SER A 82 -13.33 1.02 -16.98
N ASP A 83 -13.12 -0.14 -16.36
CA ASP A 83 -13.80 -0.53 -15.13
C ASP A 83 -13.07 0.01 -13.88
N PHE A 84 -11.79 0.37 -14.04
CA PHE A 84 -10.95 0.87 -12.94
C PHE A 84 -11.39 2.27 -12.50
N ILE A 85 -11.61 2.42 -11.20
CA ILE A 85 -12.00 3.70 -10.61
C ILE A 85 -10.74 4.55 -10.37
N PRO A 86 -10.71 5.83 -10.80
CA PRO A 86 -9.59 6.71 -10.51
C PRO A 86 -9.43 6.92 -9.00
N LEU A 87 -8.22 7.28 -8.58
CA LEU A 87 -7.95 7.57 -7.17
C LEU A 87 -8.84 8.72 -6.67
N PRO A 88 -9.29 8.68 -5.39
CA PRO A 88 -10.04 9.76 -4.78
C PRO A 88 -9.30 11.10 -4.89
N MET A 89 -10.03 12.20 -5.12
CA MET A 89 -9.43 13.52 -5.37
C MET A 89 -8.60 14.05 -4.18
N ASP A 90 -8.95 13.62 -2.96
CA ASP A 90 -8.27 14.01 -1.71
C ASP A 90 -7.08 13.09 -1.36
N THR A 91 -6.70 12.19 -2.26
CA THR A 91 -5.53 11.31 -2.05
C THR A 91 -4.25 12.12 -2.01
N ASP A 92 -3.41 11.88 -1.00
CA ASP A 92 -2.06 12.42 -0.94
C ASP A 92 -1.17 11.75 -1.99
N THR A 93 -1.16 12.35 -3.18
CA THR A 93 -0.37 11.88 -4.32
C THR A 93 1.13 12.02 -4.11
N THR A 94 1.56 12.93 -3.23
CA THR A 94 3.00 13.09 -2.91
C THR A 94 3.46 11.92 -2.06
N LEU A 95 2.68 11.58 -1.03
CA LEU A 95 2.93 10.40 -0.20
C LEU A 95 2.84 9.12 -1.04
N LEU A 96 1.80 8.97 -1.86
CA LEU A 96 1.63 7.82 -2.75
C LEU A 96 2.83 7.66 -3.69
N ALA A 97 3.30 8.73 -4.31
CA ALA A 97 4.46 8.68 -5.20
C ALA A 97 5.74 8.23 -4.46
N CYS A 98 5.93 8.71 -3.22
CA CYS A 98 7.06 8.29 -2.41
C CYS A 98 6.98 6.81 -2.03
N LEU A 99 5.82 6.36 -1.56
CA LEU A 99 5.56 4.96 -1.21
C LEU A 99 5.80 4.05 -2.41
N ASN A 100 5.18 4.37 -3.55
CA ASN A 100 5.29 3.57 -4.78
C ASN A 100 6.75 3.44 -5.24
N THR A 101 7.49 4.56 -5.30
CA THR A 101 8.90 4.55 -5.72
C THR A 101 9.78 3.77 -4.75
N THR A 102 9.61 4.01 -3.44
CA THR A 102 10.47 3.43 -2.41
C THR A 102 10.24 1.92 -2.27
N ILE A 103 8.97 1.49 -2.24
CA ILE A 103 8.59 0.08 -2.17
C ILE A 103 9.07 -0.64 -3.44
N GLY A 104 8.81 -0.07 -4.62
CA GLY A 104 9.23 -0.64 -5.90
C GLY A 104 10.74 -0.85 -6.01
N ALA A 105 11.54 0.08 -5.48
CA ALA A 105 12.99 -0.04 -5.44
C ALA A 105 13.49 -1.06 -4.38
N SER A 106 12.77 -1.19 -3.27
CA SER A 106 13.21 -1.99 -2.11
C SER A 106 12.88 -3.48 -2.23
N ILE A 107 11.81 -3.85 -2.94
CA ILE A 107 11.32 -5.25 -3.03
C ILE A 107 12.23 -6.15 -3.90
N LEU A 108 13.30 -5.62 -4.50
CA LEU A 108 14.33 -6.40 -5.18
C LEU A 108 15.47 -6.89 -4.28
N LEU A 109 15.48 -6.56 -2.98
CA LEU A 109 16.64 -6.77 -2.10
C LEU A 109 16.57 -7.98 -1.15
N VAL A 110 15.58 -8.88 -1.26
CA VAL A 110 15.56 -10.12 -0.46
C VAL A 110 15.96 -11.30 -1.35
N ASP A 111 17.23 -11.71 -1.26
CA ASP A 111 17.75 -13.01 -1.70
C ASP A 111 17.89 -13.92 -0.49
#